data_AF-A0A9P6Y0M9-F1
#
_entry.id   AF-A0A9P6Y0M9-F1
#
_cell.length_a   1.000
_cell.length_b   1.000
_cell.length_c   1.000
_cell.angle_alpha   90.00
_cell.angle_beta   90.00
_cell.angle_gamma   90.00
#
_symmetry.space_group_name_H-M   'P 1'
#
loop_
_entity.id
_entity.type
_entity.pdbx_description
1 polymer ?
#
loop_
_entity_poly.entity_id
_entity_poly.type
_entity_poly.pdbx_seq_one_letter_code
_entity_poly.pdbx_strand_id
1 'polypeptide(L)'
;MTALQEKKQTPILHLTGGALSGMVACVALQPLDLIKTRLQQHRQDHLAFLKEAKNKGLKVAPQKSGLWRGTIPTIMRNVPGSALYFFALSEIRQIVSNSRSFWKPVMNNNKDHQRWENLFSGSTARGAVGYIMMPITVVKVRYESNLYNYTSLSQAFTSIVRTDGIRGLFAGYGATFIRDAPFAGIYLFFYEGFKSWANDYADSHQKPIANALVNLGSGVAAGMAATCTTQPFDMLKTRMQLKPVIYKNLLQSAKKVYLEEGIMGFFDGISVRLIRKPLNSAISWTIYEEVVRWYNRKDILLKEKL
;
A
#
# COMPACT_ATOMS: atom_id res chain seq x y z
N MET A 1 -38.41 -5.50 -4.14
CA MET A 1 -37.29 -5.65 -5.08
C MET A 1 -36.09 -6.18 -4.33
N THR A 2 -36.24 -7.42 -3.91
CA THR A 2 -35.49 -8.12 -2.87
C THR A 2 -34.63 -9.19 -3.55
N ALA A 3 -33.40 -9.35 -3.08
CA ALA A 3 -32.47 -10.43 -3.45
C ALA A 3 -32.10 -10.51 -4.95
N LEU A 4 -31.18 -9.64 -5.39
CA LEU A 4 -30.22 -10.07 -6.40
C LEU A 4 -29.46 -11.24 -5.80
N GLN A 5 -29.81 -12.46 -6.22
CA GLN A 5 -29.02 -13.66 -5.96
C GLN A 5 -27.55 -13.34 -6.24
N GLU A 6 -26.69 -13.49 -5.22
CA GLU A 6 -25.24 -13.51 -5.40
C GLU A 6 -24.92 -14.66 -6.34
N LYS A 7 -24.89 -14.37 -7.65
CA LYS A 7 -24.38 -15.25 -8.69
C LYS A 7 -22.98 -15.64 -8.23
N LYS A 8 -22.70 -16.93 -8.07
CA LYS A 8 -21.39 -17.48 -7.69
C LYS A 8 -20.36 -17.08 -8.76
N GLN A 9 -19.85 -15.85 -8.67
CA GLN A 9 -18.88 -15.29 -9.60
C GLN A 9 -17.62 -16.17 -9.52
N THR A 10 -17.04 -16.47 -10.68
CA THR A 10 -15.91 -17.38 -10.74
C THR A 10 -14.73 -16.76 -9.97
N PRO A 11 -14.04 -17.50 -9.07
CA PRO A 11 -12.86 -16.98 -8.36
C PRO A 11 -11.79 -16.40 -9.29
N ILE A 12 -11.71 -16.93 -10.51
CA ILE A 12 -10.85 -16.46 -11.60
C ILE A 12 -11.23 -15.04 -12.05
N LEU A 13 -12.52 -14.68 -12.09
CA LEU A 13 -12.97 -13.34 -12.45
C LEU A 13 -12.48 -12.30 -11.42
N HIS A 14 -12.62 -12.60 -10.14
CA HIS A 14 -12.15 -11.70 -9.08
C HIS A 14 -10.63 -11.54 -9.11
N LEU A 15 -9.90 -12.63 -9.36
CA LEU A 15 -8.44 -12.61 -9.47
C LEU A 15 -7.97 -11.79 -10.67
N THR A 16 -8.54 -12.04 -11.85
CA THR A 16 -8.18 -11.34 -13.09
C THR A 16 -8.60 -9.87 -13.07
N GLY A 17 -9.81 -9.58 -12.58
CA GLY A 17 -10.29 -8.21 -12.39
C GLY A 17 -9.45 -7.42 -11.39
N GLY A 18 -9.07 -8.03 -10.27
CA GLY A 18 -8.18 -7.42 -9.28
C GLY A 18 -6.75 -7.20 -9.79
N ALA A 19 -6.22 -8.15 -10.56
CA ALA A 19 -4.89 -8.03 -11.16
C ALA A 19 -4.84 -6.93 -12.23
N LEU A 20 -5.82 -6.90 -13.14
CA LEU A 20 -5.92 -5.88 -14.20
C LEU A 20 -6.13 -4.49 -13.61
N SER A 21 -7.05 -4.33 -12.65
CA SER A 21 -7.29 -3.03 -12.02
C SER A 21 -6.06 -2.54 -11.26
N GLY A 22 -5.37 -3.42 -10.55
CA GLY A 22 -4.11 -3.14 -9.89
C GLY A 22 -3.03 -2.68 -10.88
N MET A 23 -2.88 -3.37 -12.01
CA MET A 23 -1.90 -2.99 -13.05
C MET A 23 -2.20 -1.62 -13.65
N VAL A 24 -3.45 -1.35 -14.01
CA VAL A 24 -3.87 -0.06 -14.59
C VAL A 24 -3.60 1.07 -13.60
N ALA A 25 -3.98 0.89 -12.33
CA ALA A 25 -3.71 1.86 -11.27
C ALA A 25 -2.20 2.11 -11.09
N CYS A 26 -1.36 1.08 -11.19
CA CYS A 26 0.10 1.22 -11.11
C CYS A 26 0.66 2.09 -12.22
N VAL A 27 0.26 1.83 -13.47
CA VAL A 27 0.75 2.56 -14.64
C VAL A 27 0.29 4.01 -14.60
N ALA A 28 -0.97 4.25 -14.24
CA ALA A 28 -1.54 5.59 -14.14
C ALA A 28 -0.86 6.43 -13.04
N LEU A 29 -0.51 5.81 -11.91
CA LEU A 29 0.05 6.52 -10.75
C LEU A 29 1.56 6.41 -10.62
N GLN A 30 2.25 5.77 -11.58
CA GLN A 30 3.71 5.67 -11.58
C GLN A 30 4.41 7.04 -11.46
N PRO A 31 3.96 8.12 -12.12
CA PRO A 31 4.58 9.43 -11.96
C PRO A 31 4.62 9.91 -10.49
N LEU A 32 3.56 9.64 -9.72
CA LEU A 32 3.50 10.00 -8.30
C LEU A 32 4.43 9.14 -7.45
N ASP A 33 4.60 7.86 -7.79
CA ASP A 33 5.57 6.99 -7.10
C ASP A 33 6.99 7.50 -7.30
N LEU A 34 7.34 7.86 -8.54
CA LEU A 34 8.65 8.38 -8.88
C LEU A 34 8.93 9.75 -8.23
N ILE A 35 7.93 10.64 -8.17
CA ILE A 35 8.04 11.91 -7.45
C ILE A 35 8.25 11.65 -5.95
N LYS A 36 7.46 10.75 -5.35
CA LYS A 36 7.58 10.42 -3.92
C LYS A 36 8.97 9.89 -3.58
N THR A 37 9.47 8.92 -4.35
CA THR A 37 10.77 8.31 -4.06
C THR A 37 11.91 9.31 -4.22
N ARG A 38 11.86 10.19 -5.23
CA ARG A 38 12.85 11.27 -5.43
C ARG A 38 12.79 12.34 -4.36
N LEU A 39 11.60 12.69 -3.89
CA LEU A 39 11.42 13.64 -2.81
C LEU A 39 11.98 13.09 -1.50
N GLN A 40 11.76 11.81 -1.20
CA GLN A 40 12.29 11.14 -0.01
C GLN A 40 13.82 10.88 -0.07
N GLN A 41 14.48 11.20 -1.19
CA GLN A 41 15.95 11.08 -1.33
C GLN A 41 16.72 12.32 -0.85
N HIS A 42 16.15 13.52 -0.98
CA HIS A 42 16.88 14.78 -0.79
C HIS A 42 16.76 15.29 0.64
N ARG A 43 17.90 15.78 1.16
CA ARG A 43 18.09 16.37 2.50
C ARG A 43 17.71 17.86 2.56
N GLN A 44 17.51 18.53 1.42
CA GLN A 44 17.38 19.99 1.35
C GLN A 44 16.13 20.43 0.59
N ASP A 45 15.30 21.18 1.31
CA ASP A 45 14.13 21.96 0.89
C ASP A 45 13.19 21.31 -0.12
N HIS A 46 12.15 20.68 0.42
CA HIS A 46 10.92 20.30 -0.28
C HIS A 46 10.42 21.40 -1.25
N LEU A 47 10.57 22.66 -0.84
CA LEU A 47 10.24 23.85 -1.62
C LEU A 47 11.19 24.09 -2.79
N ALA A 48 12.49 23.85 -2.64
CA ALA A 48 13.47 23.98 -3.72
C ALA A 48 13.24 22.89 -4.78
N PHE A 49 12.97 21.64 -4.38
CA PHE A 49 12.64 20.57 -5.31
C PHE A 49 11.32 20.81 -6.05
N LEU A 50 10.25 21.26 -5.37
CA LEU A 50 8.98 21.59 -6.01
C LEU A 50 9.12 22.79 -6.96
N LYS A 51 9.89 23.81 -6.58
CA LYS A 51 10.16 24.99 -7.40
C LYS A 51 11.06 24.65 -8.59
N GLU A 52 12.03 23.74 -8.43
CA GLU A 52 12.85 23.21 -9.51
C GLU A 52 12.07 22.30 -10.46
N ALA A 53 11.18 21.44 -9.93
CA ALA A 53 10.27 20.63 -10.73
C ALA A 53 9.26 21.48 -11.51
N LYS A 54 8.82 22.61 -10.94
CA LYS A 54 7.97 23.61 -11.59
C LYS A 54 8.72 24.40 -12.66
N ASN A 55 9.98 24.79 -12.41
CA ASN A 55 10.75 25.68 -13.28
C ASN A 55 11.51 24.97 -14.40
N LYS A 56 12.10 23.79 -14.17
CA LYS A 56 12.82 23.00 -15.19
C LYS A 56 11.88 22.04 -15.94
N GLY A 57 10.60 22.02 -15.55
CA GLY A 57 9.70 20.92 -15.86
C GLY A 57 10.22 19.59 -15.30
N LEU A 58 9.46 18.53 -15.50
CA LEU A 58 9.80 17.14 -15.15
C LEU A 58 11.02 16.56 -15.94
N LYS A 59 11.92 17.41 -16.44
CA LYS A 59 13.16 17.06 -17.13
C LYS A 59 14.36 16.92 -16.19
N VAL A 60 14.16 16.61 -14.91
CA VAL A 60 15.24 16.17 -13.99
C VAL A 60 15.50 14.66 -14.16
N ALA A 61 15.71 14.23 -15.41
CA ALA A 61 16.17 12.88 -15.70
C ALA A 61 17.03 12.91 -16.97
N PRO A 62 18.32 12.51 -16.91
CA PRO A 62 19.04 12.19 -18.12
C PRO A 62 18.43 10.92 -18.75
N GLN A 63 18.04 11.08 -20.02
CA GLN A 63 17.89 10.08 -21.08
C GLN A 63 17.09 8.78 -20.86
N LYS A 64 15.98 8.72 -21.61
CA LYS A 64 15.28 7.58 -22.27
C LYS A 64 13.98 6.99 -21.68
N SER A 65 13.58 7.20 -20.41
CA SER A 65 12.32 6.56 -19.91
C SER A 65 11.32 7.42 -19.11
N GLY A 66 11.56 8.72 -18.96
CA GLY A 66 10.54 9.67 -18.44
C GLY A 66 9.94 9.29 -17.07
N LEU A 67 8.77 9.88 -16.77
CA LEU A 67 8.01 9.69 -15.53
C LEU A 67 7.56 8.24 -15.24
N TRP A 68 7.64 7.35 -16.23
CA TRP A 68 7.25 5.94 -16.13
C TRP A 68 8.41 5.00 -15.82
N ARG A 69 9.61 5.52 -15.57
CA ARG A 69 10.72 4.72 -15.04
C ARG A 69 10.28 4.08 -13.71
N GLY A 70 10.38 2.74 -13.65
CA GLY A 70 9.92 1.97 -12.50
C GLY A 70 8.56 1.28 -12.68
N THR A 71 7.87 1.46 -13.82
CA THR A 71 6.59 0.78 -14.08
C THR A 71 6.71 -0.75 -14.01
N ILE A 72 7.72 -1.33 -14.67
CA ILE A 72 7.97 -2.78 -14.68
C ILE A 72 8.21 -3.32 -13.26
N PRO A 73 9.16 -2.79 -12.47
CA PRO A 73 9.36 -3.30 -11.11
C PRO A 73 8.14 -3.03 -10.19
N THR A 74 7.35 -1.97 -10.43
CA THR A 74 6.08 -1.77 -9.72
C THR A 74 5.06 -2.87 -10.01
N ILE A 75 4.88 -3.25 -11.28
CA ILE A 75 3.98 -4.34 -11.68
C ILE A 75 4.47 -5.67 -11.09
N MET A 76 5.76 -5.98 -11.22
CA MET A 76 6.38 -7.19 -10.65
C MET A 76 6.26 -7.27 -9.12
N ARG A 77 6.15 -6.13 -8.44
CA ARG A 77 5.89 -6.10 -7.00
C ARG A 77 4.41 -6.32 -6.68
N ASN A 78 3.52 -5.66 -7.42
CA ASN A 78 2.11 -5.56 -7.05
C ASN A 78 1.31 -6.82 -7.42
N VAL A 79 1.53 -7.40 -8.61
CA VAL A 79 0.76 -8.56 -9.06
C VAL A 79 1.09 -9.82 -8.22
N PRO A 80 2.35 -10.26 -8.10
CA PRO A 80 2.69 -11.40 -7.24
C PRO A 80 2.44 -11.10 -5.76
N GLY A 81 2.70 -9.87 -5.31
CA GLY A 81 2.48 -9.48 -3.92
C GLY A 81 1.02 -9.57 -3.48
N SER A 82 0.07 -9.25 -4.38
CA SER A 82 -1.36 -9.38 -4.11
C SER A 82 -1.79 -10.84 -4.09
N ALA A 83 -1.33 -11.65 -5.06
CA ALA A 83 -1.62 -13.08 -5.11
C ALA A 83 -1.09 -13.81 -3.85
N LEU A 84 0.17 -13.56 -3.48
CA LEU A 84 0.77 -14.13 -2.27
C LEU A 84 0.06 -13.68 -0.99
N TYR A 85 -0.43 -12.44 -0.95
CA TYR A 85 -1.21 -11.97 0.20
C TYR A 85 -2.51 -12.74 0.37
N PHE A 86 -3.29 -12.93 -0.69
CA PHE A 86 -4.54 -13.69 -0.60
C PHE A 86 -4.29 -15.16 -0.28
N PHE A 87 -3.25 -15.76 -0.86
CA PHE A 87 -2.82 -17.13 -0.53
C PHE A 87 -2.38 -17.25 0.93
N ALA A 88 -1.46 -16.40 1.41
CA ALA A 88 -1.01 -16.44 2.79
C ALA A 88 -2.17 -16.19 3.77
N LEU A 89 -3.09 -15.29 3.41
CA LEU A 89 -4.28 -15.02 4.22
C LEU A 89 -5.22 -16.22 4.26
N SER A 90 -5.43 -16.94 3.16
CA SER A 90 -6.27 -18.15 3.15
C SER A 90 -5.67 -19.26 3.99
N GLU A 91 -4.36 -19.51 3.86
CA GLU A 91 -3.64 -20.52 4.64
C GLU A 91 -3.67 -20.20 6.14
N ILE A 92 -3.35 -18.96 6.52
CA ILE A 92 -3.34 -18.55 7.92
C ILE A 92 -4.76 -18.64 8.51
N ARG A 93 -5.80 -18.25 7.76
CA ARG A 93 -7.18 -18.38 8.22
C ARG A 93 -7.61 -19.83 8.38
N GLN A 94 -7.17 -20.75 7.50
CA GLN A 94 -7.43 -22.18 7.66
C GLN A 94 -6.74 -22.73 8.91
N ILE A 95 -5.47 -22.38 9.15
CA ILE A 95 -4.74 -22.80 10.35
C ILE A 95 -5.43 -22.28 11.62
N VAL A 96 -5.83 -21.00 11.63
CA VAL A 96 -6.56 -20.39 12.76
C VAL A 96 -7.91 -21.08 12.97
N SER A 97 -8.67 -21.34 11.90
CA SER A 97 -9.96 -22.04 11.98
C SER A 97 -9.83 -23.46 12.52
N ASN A 98 -8.82 -24.21 12.09
CA ASN A 98 -8.56 -25.57 12.58
C ASN A 98 -8.11 -25.55 14.05
N SER A 99 -7.34 -24.54 14.44
CA SER A 99 -6.91 -24.32 15.83
C SER A 99 -8.04 -23.80 16.72
N ARG A 100 -9.10 -23.20 16.16
CA ARG A 100 -10.23 -22.65 16.92
C ARG A 100 -10.95 -23.72 17.76
N SER A 101 -10.93 -24.99 17.32
CA SER A 101 -11.43 -26.12 18.09
C SER A 101 -10.61 -26.41 19.36
N PHE A 102 -9.32 -26.06 19.38
CA PHE A 102 -8.40 -26.28 20.50
C PHE A 102 -8.50 -25.16 21.57
N TRP A 103 -8.81 -23.92 21.17
CA TRP A 103 -8.83 -22.74 22.06
C TRP A 103 -10.20 -22.40 22.67
N LYS A 104 -11.22 -23.23 22.42
CA LYS A 104 -12.62 -23.04 22.90
C LYS A 104 -12.79 -22.79 24.41
N PRO A 105 -12.00 -23.34 25.35
CA PRO A 105 -12.30 -23.16 26.78
C PRO A 105 -11.83 -21.84 27.40
N VAL A 106 -11.15 -20.93 26.66
CA VAL A 106 -10.43 -19.79 27.28
C VAL A 106 -11.05 -18.39 27.00
N MET A 107 -11.93 -18.19 26.02
CA MET A 107 -12.42 -16.83 25.68
C MET A 107 -13.90 -16.76 25.30
N ASN A 108 -14.67 -15.99 26.08
CA ASN A 108 -16.12 -15.86 25.98
C ASN A 108 -16.54 -14.44 25.54
N ASN A 109 -16.21 -14.02 24.31
CA ASN A 109 -16.86 -12.86 23.66
C ASN A 109 -16.70 -12.86 22.12
N ASN A 110 -17.77 -13.13 21.37
CA ASN A 110 -17.71 -13.51 19.95
C ASN A 110 -17.33 -12.40 18.95
N LYS A 111 -17.68 -11.13 19.19
CA LYS A 111 -17.49 -10.04 18.19
C LYS A 111 -16.07 -9.46 18.21
N ASP A 112 -15.52 -9.22 19.39
CA ASP A 112 -14.16 -8.69 19.51
C ASP A 112 -13.12 -9.74 19.12
N HIS A 113 -13.39 -11.02 19.42
CA HIS A 113 -12.53 -12.13 19.03
C HIS A 113 -12.32 -12.19 17.50
N GLN A 114 -13.40 -12.10 16.73
CA GLN A 114 -13.32 -12.14 15.27
C GLN A 114 -12.57 -10.93 14.69
N ARG A 115 -12.62 -9.75 15.35
CA ARG A 115 -11.84 -8.57 14.95
C ARG A 115 -10.35 -8.78 15.19
N TRP A 116 -9.97 -9.26 16.36
CA TRP A 116 -8.57 -9.54 16.71
C TRP A 116 -7.98 -10.67 15.87
N GLU A 117 -8.69 -11.77 15.67
CA GLU A 117 -8.25 -12.87 14.79
C GLU A 117 -7.99 -12.39 13.36
N ASN A 118 -8.91 -11.58 12.80
CA ASN A 118 -8.74 -11.01 11.47
C ASN A 118 -7.56 -10.04 11.40
N LEU A 119 -7.32 -9.27 12.45
CA LEU A 119 -6.18 -8.37 12.54
C LEU A 119 -4.87 -9.16 12.60
N PHE A 120 -4.73 -10.11 13.52
CA PHE A 120 -3.52 -10.93 13.66
C PHE A 120 -3.22 -11.77 12.43
N SER A 121 -4.24 -12.42 11.84
CA SER A 121 -4.07 -13.19 10.61
C SER A 121 -3.66 -12.29 9.43
N GLY A 122 -4.28 -11.12 9.30
CA GLY A 122 -3.92 -10.12 8.29
C GLY A 122 -2.51 -9.56 8.47
N SER A 123 -2.13 -9.19 9.70
CA SER A 123 -0.81 -8.68 10.05
C SER A 123 0.29 -9.72 9.80
N THR A 124 0.06 -10.97 10.20
CA THR A 124 1.02 -12.07 10.01
C THR A 124 1.18 -12.41 8.52
N ALA A 125 0.07 -12.52 7.78
CA ALA A 125 0.09 -12.72 6.33
C ALA A 125 0.89 -11.61 5.64
N ARG A 126 0.64 -10.35 6.03
CA ARG A 126 1.31 -9.20 5.42
C ARG A 126 2.80 -9.12 5.78
N GLY A 127 3.16 -9.52 7.00
CA GLY A 127 4.55 -9.64 7.43
C GLY A 127 5.33 -10.70 6.65
N ALA A 128 4.75 -11.89 6.46
CA ALA A 128 5.35 -12.98 5.71
C ALA A 128 5.51 -12.63 4.23
N VAL A 129 4.46 -12.13 3.59
CA VAL A 129 4.50 -11.72 2.18
C VAL A 129 5.44 -10.54 1.98
N GLY A 130 5.46 -9.60 2.93
CA GLY A 130 6.41 -8.48 2.93
C GLY A 130 7.87 -8.93 2.97
N TYR A 131 8.17 -10.04 3.66
CA TYR A 131 9.51 -10.62 3.71
C TYR A 131 9.89 -11.23 2.36
N ILE A 132 9.02 -12.08 1.81
CA ILE A 132 9.24 -12.75 0.51
C ILE A 132 9.39 -11.72 -0.62
N MET A 133 8.58 -10.65 -0.61
CA MET A 133 8.59 -9.60 -1.63
C MET A 133 9.63 -8.49 -1.38
N MET A 134 10.47 -8.62 -0.35
CA MET A 134 11.43 -7.57 -0.01
C MET A 134 12.48 -7.32 -1.10
N PRO A 135 13.11 -8.34 -1.71
CA PRO A 135 14.10 -8.13 -2.78
C PRO A 135 13.55 -7.30 -3.95
N ILE A 136 12.32 -7.60 -4.38
CA ILE A 136 11.64 -6.87 -5.46
C ILE A 136 11.35 -5.43 -5.02
N THR A 137 10.95 -5.24 -3.77
CA THR A 137 10.70 -3.90 -3.21
C THR A 137 11.96 -3.04 -3.17
N VAL A 138 13.10 -3.60 -2.76
CA VAL A 138 14.38 -2.86 -2.74
C VAL A 138 14.84 -2.51 -4.15
N VAL A 139 14.76 -3.47 -5.09
CA VAL A 139 15.11 -3.22 -6.50
C VAL A 139 14.23 -2.12 -7.08
N LYS A 140 12.91 -2.15 -6.84
CA LYS A 140 11.99 -1.08 -7.26
C LYS A 140 12.46 0.29 -6.76
N VAL A 141 12.65 0.43 -5.45
CA VAL A 141 12.96 1.72 -4.82
C VAL A 141 14.29 2.29 -5.32
N ARG A 142 15.31 1.45 -5.50
CA ARG A 142 16.59 1.91 -6.07
C ARG A 142 16.50 2.23 -7.55
N TYR A 143 15.72 1.47 -8.32
CA TYR A 143 15.56 1.72 -9.75
C TYR A 143 14.82 3.04 -10.05
N GLU A 144 13.85 3.40 -9.21
CA GLU A 144 13.14 4.69 -9.27
C GLU A 144 13.99 5.87 -8.78
N SER A 145 15.07 5.59 -8.07
CA SER A 145 15.94 6.61 -7.52
C SER A 145 16.86 7.26 -8.54
N ASN A 146 17.23 8.52 -8.26
CA ASN A 146 18.24 9.23 -9.03
C ASN A 146 19.67 9.00 -8.52
N LEU A 147 19.83 8.29 -7.41
CA LEU A 147 21.14 7.96 -6.83
C LEU A 147 21.87 6.88 -7.63
N TYR A 148 21.13 6.07 -8.38
CA TYR A 148 21.67 4.95 -9.15
C TYR A 148 21.20 5.00 -10.60
N ASN A 149 22.16 4.92 -11.53
CA ASN A 149 21.89 4.88 -12.97
C ASN A 149 21.89 3.44 -13.48
N TYR A 150 20.87 2.68 -13.10
CA TYR A 150 20.65 1.33 -13.63
C TYR A 150 19.98 1.38 -15.00
N THR A 151 20.48 0.59 -15.95
CA THR A 151 19.89 0.44 -17.29
C THR A 151 18.93 -0.73 -17.38
N SER A 152 19.08 -1.73 -16.50
CA SER A 152 18.22 -2.91 -16.42
C SER A 152 17.96 -3.34 -14.98
N LEU A 153 16.86 -4.07 -14.76
CA LEU A 153 16.52 -4.63 -13.44
C LEU A 153 17.52 -5.69 -12.98
N SER A 154 18.03 -6.52 -13.89
CA SER A 154 19.06 -7.51 -13.59
C SER A 154 20.37 -6.84 -13.16
N GLN A 155 20.73 -5.71 -13.78
CA GLN A 155 21.87 -4.91 -13.34
C GLN A 155 21.64 -4.32 -11.95
N ALA A 156 20.44 -3.80 -11.66
CA ALA A 156 20.10 -3.29 -10.33
C ALA A 156 20.23 -4.39 -9.27
N PHE A 157 19.64 -5.56 -9.51
CA PHE A 157 19.72 -6.70 -8.59
C PHE A 157 21.17 -7.17 -8.36
N THR A 158 21.92 -7.39 -9.45
CA THR A 158 23.32 -7.84 -9.39
C THR A 158 24.21 -6.82 -8.69
N SER A 159 23.98 -5.52 -8.96
CA SER A 159 24.70 -4.44 -8.30
C SER A 159 24.44 -4.44 -6.79
N ILE A 160 23.18 -4.59 -6.35
CA ILE A 160 22.85 -4.62 -4.92
C ILE A 160 23.54 -5.79 -4.22
N VAL A 161 23.48 -6.98 -4.80
CA VAL A 161 24.10 -8.18 -4.23
C VAL A 161 25.63 -8.03 -4.17
N ARG A 162 26.24 -7.39 -5.17
CA ARG A 162 27.70 -7.19 -5.20
C ARG A 162 28.18 -6.10 -4.23
N THR A 163 27.41 -5.01 -4.04
CA THR A 163 27.84 -3.89 -3.17
C THR A 163 27.43 -4.04 -1.72
N ASP A 164 26.18 -4.46 -1.47
CA ASP A 164 25.60 -4.51 -0.12
C ASP A 164 25.37 -5.95 0.39
N GLY A 165 25.68 -6.94 -0.45
CA GLY A 165 25.40 -8.35 -0.15
C GLY A 165 23.92 -8.69 -0.20
N ILE A 166 23.61 -9.96 0.13
CA ILE A 166 22.22 -10.47 0.20
C ILE A 166 21.41 -9.71 1.26
N ARG A 167 22.05 -9.26 2.35
CA ARG A 167 21.39 -8.45 3.39
C ARG A 167 20.88 -7.12 2.85
N GLY A 168 21.53 -6.55 1.83
CA GLY A 168 21.08 -5.33 1.16
C GLY A 168 19.68 -5.46 0.54
N LEU A 169 19.31 -6.65 0.07
CA LEU A 169 17.98 -6.95 -0.48
C LEU A 169 16.86 -6.96 0.57
N PHE A 170 17.21 -7.01 1.86
CA PHE A 170 16.28 -7.00 2.99
C PHE A 170 16.36 -5.72 3.83
N ALA A 171 17.10 -4.72 3.36
CA ALA A 171 17.22 -3.44 4.03
C ALA A 171 15.84 -2.78 4.20
N GLY A 172 15.54 -2.31 5.41
CA GLY A 172 14.25 -1.66 5.72
C GLY A 172 13.07 -2.61 5.91
N TYR A 173 13.27 -3.93 6.06
CA TYR A 173 12.18 -4.87 6.37
C TYR A 173 11.46 -4.51 7.68
N GLY A 174 12.19 -4.22 8.77
CA GLY A 174 11.56 -3.84 10.04
C GLY A 174 10.66 -2.61 9.92
N ALA A 175 11.11 -1.57 9.20
CA ALA A 175 10.30 -0.39 8.89
C ALA A 175 9.06 -0.74 8.08
N THR A 176 9.20 -1.63 7.09
CA THR A 176 8.09 -2.10 6.26
C THR A 176 7.07 -2.88 7.07
N PHE A 177 7.52 -3.78 7.94
CA PHE A 177 6.67 -4.61 8.78
C PHE A 177 5.83 -3.76 9.73
N ILE A 178 6.46 -2.84 10.48
CA ILE A 178 5.76 -1.96 11.41
C ILE A 178 4.81 -0.99 10.68
N ARG A 179 5.11 -0.63 9.44
CA ARG A 179 4.20 0.19 8.62
C ARG A 179 2.98 -0.60 8.13
N ASP A 180 3.19 -1.83 7.64
CA ASP A 180 2.16 -2.56 6.88
C ASP A 180 1.33 -3.50 7.76
N ALA A 181 1.93 -4.13 8.78
CA ALA A 181 1.25 -5.09 9.64
C ALA A 181 0.09 -4.48 10.46
N PRO A 182 0.26 -3.34 11.18
CA PRO A 182 -0.81 -2.76 11.99
C PRO A 182 -1.77 -1.87 11.19
N PHE A 183 -1.52 -1.64 9.90
CA PHE A 183 -2.24 -0.65 9.11
C PHE A 183 -3.77 -0.86 9.10
N ALA A 184 -4.23 -2.10 9.00
CA ALA A 184 -5.66 -2.42 9.02
C ALA A 184 -6.31 -2.04 10.37
N GLY A 185 -5.63 -2.30 11.48
CA GLY A 185 -6.09 -1.95 12.83
C GLY A 185 -6.12 -0.44 13.04
N ILE A 186 -5.06 0.27 12.62
CA ILE A 186 -4.99 1.74 12.69
C ILE A 186 -6.12 2.37 11.86
N TYR A 187 -6.35 1.87 10.65
CA TYR A 187 -7.43 2.34 9.79
C TYR A 187 -8.80 2.13 10.45
N LEU A 188 -9.07 0.93 10.97
CA LEU A 188 -10.35 0.61 11.61
C LEU A 188 -10.58 1.45 12.87
N PHE A 189 -9.54 1.65 13.69
CA PHE A 189 -9.60 2.52 14.87
C PHE A 189 -10.06 3.94 14.50
N PHE A 190 -9.39 4.57 13.52
CA PHE A 190 -9.80 5.91 13.09
C PHE A 190 -11.16 5.90 12.38
N TYR A 191 -11.48 4.86 11.62
CA TYR A 191 -12.75 4.75 10.91
C TYR A 191 -13.93 4.68 11.89
N GLU A 192 -13.84 3.82 12.91
CA GLU A 192 -14.87 3.71 13.95
C GLU A 192 -14.99 5.03 14.73
N GLY A 193 -13.88 5.67 15.09
CA GLY A 193 -13.89 6.97 15.80
C GLY A 193 -14.48 8.12 14.98
N PHE A 194 -14.12 8.26 13.69
CA PHE A 194 -14.71 9.29 12.85
C PHE A 194 -16.18 9.00 12.49
N LYS A 195 -16.56 7.73 12.43
CA LYS A 195 -17.94 7.32 12.16
C LYS A 195 -18.84 7.58 13.36
N SER A 196 -18.40 7.24 14.57
CA SER A 196 -19.16 7.55 15.80
C SER A 196 -19.32 9.06 15.94
N TRP A 197 -18.24 9.82 15.79
CA TRP A 197 -18.29 11.29 15.85
C TRP A 197 -19.26 11.90 14.83
N ALA A 198 -19.26 11.41 13.59
CA ALA A 198 -20.16 11.93 12.55
C ALA A 198 -21.63 11.58 12.80
N ASN A 199 -21.92 10.39 13.36
CA ASN A 199 -23.27 10.00 13.75
C ASN A 199 -23.77 10.81 14.95
N ASP A 200 -22.95 10.94 16.00
CA ASP A 200 -23.28 11.75 17.19
C ASP A 200 -23.57 13.20 16.80
N TYR A 201 -22.80 13.75 15.85
CA TYR A 201 -23.04 15.08 15.31
C TYR A 201 -24.36 15.18 14.52
N ALA A 202 -24.70 14.18 13.71
CA ALA A 202 -25.94 14.14 12.94
C ALA A 202 -27.18 14.05 13.84
N ASP A 203 -27.12 13.18 14.85
CA ASP A 203 -28.17 12.98 15.85
C ASP A 203 -28.37 14.25 16.69
N SER A 204 -27.28 14.90 17.12
CA SER A 204 -27.33 16.16 17.87
C SER A 204 -27.93 17.33 17.09
N HIS A 205 -27.89 17.31 15.75
CA HIS A 205 -28.40 18.40 14.91
C HIS A 205 -29.70 18.06 14.18
N GLN A 206 -30.29 16.87 14.42
CA GLN A 206 -31.47 16.36 13.72
C GLN A 206 -31.37 16.45 12.18
N LYS A 207 -30.15 16.43 11.63
CA LYS A 207 -29.93 16.48 10.18
C LYS A 207 -29.73 15.05 9.69
N PRO A 208 -30.63 14.50 8.87
CA PRO A 208 -30.42 13.20 8.28
C PRO A 208 -29.26 13.29 7.28
N ILE A 209 -28.05 12.95 7.72
CA ILE A 209 -26.90 12.78 6.82
C ILE A 209 -27.03 11.40 6.19
N ALA A 210 -26.92 11.33 4.86
CA ALA A 210 -26.93 10.03 4.18
C ALA A 210 -25.80 9.13 4.73
N ASN A 211 -26.15 7.91 5.14
CA ASN A 211 -25.19 6.91 5.64
C ASN A 211 -23.99 6.70 4.69
N ALA A 212 -24.21 6.86 3.38
CA ALA A 212 -23.15 6.81 2.39
C ALA A 212 -22.11 7.94 2.55
N LEU A 213 -22.55 9.17 2.84
CA LEU A 213 -21.67 10.31 3.06
C LEU A 213 -20.89 10.17 4.36
N VAL A 214 -21.52 9.69 5.44
CA VAL A 214 -20.84 9.40 6.70
C VAL A 214 -19.76 8.34 6.47
N ASN A 215 -20.12 7.20 5.86
CA ASN A 215 -19.16 6.12 5.60
C ASN A 215 -18.00 6.57 4.68
N LEU A 216 -18.28 7.37 3.65
CA LEU A 216 -17.27 7.91 2.74
C LEU A 216 -16.36 8.90 3.47
N GLY A 217 -16.93 9.89 4.15
CA GLY A 217 -16.21 10.92 4.89
C GLY A 217 -15.30 10.31 5.97
N SER A 218 -15.86 9.44 6.82
CA SER A 218 -15.10 8.73 7.85
C SER A 218 -14.04 7.80 7.23
N GLY A 219 -14.33 7.17 6.09
CA GLY A 219 -13.37 6.35 5.35
C GLY A 219 -12.17 7.12 4.82
N VAL A 220 -12.40 8.32 4.26
CA VAL A 220 -11.34 9.21 3.77
C VAL A 220 -10.53 9.77 4.93
N ALA A 221 -11.20 10.30 5.97
CA ALA A 221 -10.55 10.86 7.15
C ALA A 221 -9.68 9.81 7.86
N ALA A 222 -10.20 8.59 8.07
CA ALA A 222 -9.45 7.47 8.62
C ALA A 222 -8.28 7.07 7.73
N GLY A 223 -8.50 7.06 6.42
CA GLY A 223 -7.47 6.83 5.43
C GLY A 223 -6.31 7.82 5.53
N MET A 224 -6.60 9.10 5.74
CA MET A 224 -5.59 10.15 5.91
C MET A 224 -4.89 10.02 7.27
N ALA A 225 -5.63 9.90 8.36
CA ALA A 225 -5.08 9.75 9.71
C ALA A 225 -4.14 8.53 9.82
N ALA A 226 -4.58 7.36 9.34
CA ALA A 226 -3.73 6.16 9.29
C ALA A 226 -2.48 6.33 8.43
N THR A 227 -2.56 7.16 7.38
CA THR A 227 -1.40 7.49 6.54
C THR A 227 -0.41 8.37 7.30
N CYS A 228 -0.89 9.37 8.04
CA CYS A 228 -0.06 10.20 8.90
C CYS A 228 0.66 9.37 9.97
N THR A 229 -0.06 8.49 10.66
CA THR A 229 0.52 7.62 11.71
C THR A 229 1.61 6.69 11.16
N THR A 230 1.43 6.18 9.94
CA THR A 230 2.39 5.26 9.31
C THR A 230 3.42 5.96 8.42
N GLN A 231 3.44 7.30 8.38
CA GLN A 231 4.37 8.06 7.56
C GLN A 231 5.83 7.97 8.03
N PRO A 232 6.14 8.09 9.34
CA PRO A 232 7.53 8.01 9.81
C PRO A 232 8.22 6.71 9.39
N PHE A 233 7.53 5.57 9.48
CA PHE A 233 8.05 4.27 9.09
C PHE A 233 8.22 4.11 7.58
N ASP A 234 7.37 4.77 6.78
CA ASP A 234 7.48 4.79 5.33
C ASP A 234 8.72 5.57 4.86
N MET A 235 8.98 6.72 5.49
CA MET A 235 10.18 7.51 5.24
C MET A 235 11.44 6.74 5.65
N LEU A 236 11.46 6.15 6.85
CA LEU A 236 12.61 5.37 7.32
C LEU A 236 12.89 4.17 6.41
N LYS A 237 11.84 3.46 5.98
CA LYS A 237 11.94 2.38 5.01
C LYS A 237 12.65 2.85 3.75
N THR A 238 12.20 3.94 3.12
CA THR A 238 12.77 4.35 1.83
C THR A 238 14.22 4.78 1.96
N ARG A 239 14.59 5.49 3.03
CA ARG A 239 16.01 5.84 3.30
C ARG A 239 16.89 4.62 3.54
N MET A 240 16.41 3.64 4.31
CA MET A 240 17.12 2.38 4.54
C MET A 240 17.31 1.58 3.24
N GLN A 241 16.32 1.58 2.34
CA GLN A 241 16.38 0.87 1.06
C GLN A 241 17.31 1.56 0.05
N LEU A 242 17.39 2.89 0.11
CA LEU A 242 18.25 3.70 -0.76
C LEU A 242 19.71 3.74 -0.31
N LYS A 243 19.97 3.83 1.00
CA LYS A 243 21.33 3.99 1.55
C LYS A 243 21.55 3.04 2.74
N PRO A 244 21.64 1.71 2.53
CA PRO A 244 21.72 0.74 3.62
C PRO A 244 23.00 0.86 4.46
N VAL A 245 24.09 1.36 3.87
CA VAL A 245 25.37 1.56 4.58
C VAL A 245 25.24 2.63 5.67
N ILE A 246 24.47 3.68 5.38
CA ILE A 246 24.23 4.80 6.30
C ILE A 246 23.12 4.46 7.30
N TYR A 247 22.05 3.82 6.82
CA TYR A 247 20.83 3.53 7.56
C TYR A 247 20.69 2.02 7.77
N LYS A 248 21.45 1.47 8.72
CA LYS A 248 21.54 0.02 8.99
C LYS A 248 20.34 -0.52 9.76
N ASN A 249 20.04 0.10 10.90
CA ASN A 249 19.00 -0.31 11.84
C ASN A 249 17.87 0.72 11.91
N LEU A 250 16.65 0.27 12.21
CA LEU A 250 15.49 1.15 12.32
C LEU A 250 15.70 2.25 13.37
N LEU A 251 16.10 1.86 14.59
CA LEU A 251 16.32 2.80 15.69
C LEU A 251 17.48 3.77 15.42
N GLN A 252 18.59 3.27 14.86
CA GLN A 252 19.72 4.11 14.48
C GLN A 252 19.31 5.11 13.39
N SER A 253 18.53 4.66 12.41
CA SER A 253 18.03 5.51 11.33
C SER A 253 17.07 6.57 11.86
N ALA A 254 16.15 6.19 12.75
CA ALA A 254 15.25 7.14 13.41
C ALA A 254 16.01 8.18 14.23
N LYS A 255 16.98 7.76 15.05
CA LYS A 255 17.83 8.68 15.82
C LYS A 255 18.59 9.64 14.91
N LYS A 256 19.15 9.13 13.80
CA LYS A 256 19.88 9.96 12.85
C LYS A 256 18.99 11.02 12.19
N VAL A 257 17.81 10.63 11.70
CA VAL A 257 16.85 11.57 11.10
C VAL A 257 16.41 12.61 12.14
N TYR A 258 16.09 12.19 13.36
CA TYR A 258 15.69 13.12 14.41
C TYR A 258 16.77 14.15 14.72
N LEU A 259 18.04 13.75 14.77
CA LEU A 259 19.16 14.66 15.03
C LEU A 259 19.48 15.58 13.85
N GLU A 260 19.33 15.11 12.60
CA GLU A 260 19.71 15.87 11.40
C GLU A 260 18.58 16.76 10.85
N GLU A 261 17.32 16.35 11.00
CA GLU A 261 16.15 16.98 10.35
C GLU A 261 14.97 17.23 11.29
N GLY A 262 15.08 16.80 12.55
CA GLY A 262 14.00 16.93 13.53
C GLY A 262 12.77 16.09 13.19
N ILE A 263 11.62 16.52 13.73
CA ILE A 263 10.34 15.79 13.59
C ILE A 263 9.79 15.92 12.16
N MET A 264 10.03 17.05 11.49
CA MET A 264 9.49 17.31 10.15
C MET A 264 10.08 16.40 9.09
N GLY A 265 11.35 15.97 9.23
CA GLY A 265 11.97 15.01 8.30
C GLY A 265 11.22 13.68 8.21
N PHE A 266 10.52 13.25 9.25
CA PHE A 266 9.70 12.03 9.23
C PHE A 266 8.46 12.14 8.34
N PHE A 267 8.00 13.36 8.06
CA PHE A 267 6.80 13.62 7.27
C PHE A 267 7.13 13.95 5.81
N ASP A 268 8.39 13.82 5.38
CA ASP A 268 8.78 14.05 3.99
C ASP A 268 8.04 13.12 3.02
N GLY A 269 7.44 13.74 2.00
CA GLY A 269 6.64 13.04 0.99
C GLY A 269 5.24 12.63 1.44
N ILE A 270 4.75 13.11 2.59
CA ILE A 270 3.39 12.83 3.04
C ILE A 270 2.34 13.34 2.05
N SER A 271 2.54 14.53 1.48
CA SER A 271 1.62 15.14 0.50
C SER A 271 1.39 14.22 -0.70
N VAL A 272 2.48 13.69 -1.28
CA VAL A 272 2.41 12.76 -2.42
C VAL A 272 1.70 11.47 -2.02
N ARG A 273 1.92 10.98 -0.80
CA ARG A 273 1.25 9.77 -0.29
C ARG A 273 -0.25 9.97 -0.07
N LEU A 274 -0.65 11.13 0.47
CA LEU A 274 -2.04 11.49 0.70
C LEU A 274 -2.82 11.66 -0.60
N ILE A 275 -2.20 12.21 -1.65
CA ILE A 275 -2.83 12.33 -2.97
C ILE A 275 -2.93 10.96 -3.65
N ARG A 276 -1.85 10.17 -3.61
CA ARG A 276 -1.79 8.89 -4.32
C ARG A 276 -2.80 7.87 -3.80
N LYS A 277 -3.00 7.78 -2.48
CA LYS A 277 -3.79 6.69 -1.88
C LYS A 277 -5.28 6.72 -2.29
N PRO A 278 -6.01 7.85 -2.21
CA PRO A 278 -7.37 7.95 -2.72
C PRO A 278 -7.45 7.70 -4.22
N LEU A 279 -6.53 8.28 -5.02
CA LEU A 279 -6.50 8.05 -6.47
C LEU A 279 -6.31 6.57 -6.82
N ASN A 280 -5.41 5.88 -6.11
CA ASN A 280 -5.18 4.45 -6.31
C ASN A 280 -6.44 3.65 -5.99
N SER A 281 -7.12 3.99 -4.90
CA SER A 281 -8.38 3.35 -4.52
C SER A 281 -9.45 3.58 -5.59
N ALA A 282 -9.66 4.83 -6.01
CA ALA A 282 -10.65 5.19 -7.02
C ALA A 282 -10.42 4.43 -8.35
N ILE A 283 -9.20 4.51 -8.90
CA ILE A 283 -8.87 3.83 -10.16
C ILE A 283 -9.04 2.31 -10.03
N SER A 284 -8.55 1.71 -8.94
CA SER A 284 -8.63 0.25 -8.76
C SER A 284 -10.06 -0.25 -8.67
N TRP A 285 -10.92 0.45 -7.91
CA TRP A 285 -12.34 0.07 -7.78
C TRP A 285 -13.12 0.31 -9.07
N THR A 286 -12.95 1.47 -9.73
CA THR A 286 -13.62 1.75 -11.01
C THR A 286 -13.27 0.70 -12.07
N ILE A 287 -11.99 0.39 -12.25
CA ILE A 287 -11.58 -0.61 -13.24
C ILE A 287 -12.06 -2.01 -12.85
N TYR A 288 -12.00 -2.36 -11.57
CA TYR A 288 -12.50 -3.66 -11.10
C TYR A 288 -14.00 -3.82 -11.40
N GLU A 289 -14.81 -2.81 -11.09
CA GLU A 289 -16.25 -2.83 -11.39
C GLU A 289 -16.53 -2.94 -12.89
N GLU A 290 -15.81 -2.20 -13.71
CA GLU A 290 -15.97 -2.28 -15.17
C GLU A 290 -15.61 -3.65 -15.73
N VAL A 291 -14.54 -4.28 -15.23
CA VAL A 291 -14.17 -5.66 -15.64
C VAL A 291 -15.27 -6.66 -15.26
N VAL A 292 -15.81 -6.54 -14.04
CA VAL A 292 -16.91 -7.41 -13.58
C VAL A 292 -18.18 -7.18 -14.40
N ARG A 293 -18.55 -5.92 -14.67
CA ARG A 293 -19.69 -5.56 -15.52
C ARG A 293 -19.54 -6.12 -16.94
N TRP A 294 -18.36 -5.96 -17.54
CA TRP A 294 -18.06 -6.47 -18.88
C TRP A 294 -18.21 -8.00 -18.96
N TYR A 295 -17.67 -8.72 -17.97
CA TYR A 295 -17.79 -10.17 -17.92
C TYR A 295 -19.26 -10.61 -17.77
N ASN A 296 -20.00 -9.97 -16.86
CA ASN A 296 -21.42 -10.28 -16.66
C ASN A 296 -22.25 -10.03 -17.93
N ARG A 297 -21.96 -8.96 -18.69
CA ARG A 297 -22.62 -8.71 -20.00
C ARG A 297 -22.30 -9.81 -21.01
N LYS A 298 -21.04 -10.23 -21.12
CA LYS A 298 -20.63 -11.30 -22.04
C LYS A 298 -21.29 -12.63 -21.70
N ASP A 299 -21.42 -12.93 -20.41
CA ASP A 299 -22.05 -14.13 -19.88
C ASP A 299 -23.56 -14.20 -20.19
N ILE A 300 -24.24 -13.05 -20.22
CA ILE A 300 -25.65 -12.93 -20.65
C ILE A 300 -25.77 -13.18 -22.16
N LEU A 301 -24.95 -12.51 -22.97
CA LEU A 301 -24.98 -12.65 -24.43
C LEU A 301 -24.66 -14.06 -24.94
N LEU A 302 -23.86 -14.82 -24.20
CA LEU A 302 -23.56 -16.22 -24.52
C LEU A 302 -24.74 -17.15 -24.19
N LYS A 303 -25.54 -16.82 -23.17
CA LYS A 303 -26.75 -17.59 -22.81
C LYS A 303 -27.93 -17.30 -23.72
N GLU A 304 -28.01 -16.10 -24.30
CA GLU A 304 -29.06 -15.76 -25.29
C GLU A 304 -28.80 -16.39 -26.67
N LYS A 305 -27.60 -16.94 -26.92
CA LYS A 305 -27.23 -17.61 -28.19
C LYS A 305 -27.31 -19.14 -28.14
N LEU A 306 -27.68 -19.73 -26.98
CA LEU A 306 -27.87 -21.16 -26.76
C LEU A 306 -29.35 -21.46 -26.57
#